data_AF-A0A1H8W1F8-F1
#
_entry.id   AF-A0A1H8W1F8-F1
#
_cell.length_a   1.000
_cell.length_b   1.000
_cell.length_c   1.000
_cell.angle_alpha   90.00
_cell.angle_beta   90.00
_cell.angle_gamma   90.00
#
_symmetry.space_group_name_H-M   'P 1'
#
loop_
_entity.id
_entity.type
_entity.pdbx_description
1 polymer ?
#
loop_
_entity_poly.entity_id
_entity_poly.type
_entity_poly.pdbx_seq_one_letter_code
_entity_poly.pdbx_strand_id
1 'polypeptide(L)'
;MNGNNPYAGAPGVVDAGQPSQDVELTLDQKRMLRRAVAGIVAQTRTYLPDSYAIGSELSYGSNGPEATVAVHPPAGHPVSAGFTPDIDDLESGLDDDDRREVARGLAASAALQVMNAVGDGVAQTAR
;
A
#
# COMPACT_ATOMS: atom_id res chain seq x y z
N MET A 1 7.66 48.20 -20.02
CA MET A 1 7.05 46.88 -19.77
C MET A 1 7.79 46.23 -18.61
N ASN A 2 7.02 45.57 -17.72
CA ASN A 2 7.41 44.72 -16.60
C ASN A 2 7.99 45.45 -15.38
N GLY A 3 7.37 45.52 -14.20
CA GLY A 3 6.28 44.74 -13.62
C GLY A 3 6.71 44.33 -12.22
N ASN A 4 6.30 45.11 -11.23
CA ASN A 4 6.64 44.96 -9.82
C ASN A 4 5.46 44.27 -9.11
N ASN A 5 5.66 43.11 -8.49
CA ASN A 5 4.71 42.53 -7.53
C ASN A 5 5.46 41.97 -6.30
N PRO A 6 5.55 42.77 -5.22
CA PRO A 6 5.94 42.33 -3.87
C PRO A 6 4.70 41.85 -3.06
N TYR A 7 4.94 41.08 -1.98
CA TYR A 7 3.96 40.42 -1.08
C TYR A 7 3.31 39.14 -1.62
N ALA A 8 3.06 38.07 -0.86
CA ALA A 8 3.41 37.64 0.49
C ALA A 8 2.83 36.22 0.65
N GLY A 9 3.54 35.33 1.35
CA GLY A 9 3.01 34.01 1.71
C GLY A 9 4.10 33.10 2.28
N ALA A 10 4.34 33.21 3.59
CA ALA A 10 4.83 32.08 4.39
C ALA A 10 3.62 31.49 5.15
N PRO A 11 3.66 30.28 5.75
CA PRO A 11 4.62 29.17 5.65
C PRO A 11 3.93 27.82 5.31
N GLY A 12 4.69 26.79 4.93
CA GLY A 12 4.22 25.39 5.08
C GLY A 12 3.67 24.68 3.86
N VAL A 13 4.25 24.90 2.67
CA VAL A 13 4.04 23.98 1.55
C VAL A 13 5.27 23.11 1.45
N VAL A 14 5.11 21.82 1.72
CA VAL A 14 6.05 20.78 1.35
C VAL A 14 6.57 21.06 -0.05
N ASP A 15 7.89 21.09 -0.21
CA ASP A 15 8.54 21.34 -1.49
C ASP A 15 8.25 20.16 -2.44
N ALA A 16 7.13 20.24 -3.15
CA ALA A 16 6.78 19.34 -4.24
C ALA A 16 7.69 19.65 -5.43
N GLY A 17 8.95 19.22 -5.35
CA GLY A 17 9.91 19.52 -6.42
C GLY A 17 11.36 19.13 -6.20
N GLN A 18 11.76 18.59 -5.04
CA GLN A 18 13.10 18.02 -4.92
C GLN A 18 13.13 16.66 -5.65
N PRO A 19 14.06 16.42 -6.61
CA PRO A 19 14.35 15.06 -7.01
C PRO A 19 14.83 14.33 -5.76
N SER A 20 13.98 13.48 -5.23
CA SER A 20 14.31 12.51 -4.20
C SER A 20 15.64 11.88 -4.62
N GLN A 21 16.66 11.95 -3.76
CA GLN A 21 17.86 11.14 -3.95
C GLN A 21 17.39 9.68 -3.88
N ASP A 22 17.14 9.10 -5.04
CA ASP A 22 16.59 7.76 -5.19
C ASP A 22 17.56 6.80 -4.48
N VAL A 23 17.08 6.04 -3.51
CA VAL A 23 17.88 4.94 -2.97
C VAL A 23 18.02 3.93 -4.10
N GLU A 24 19.19 3.91 -4.73
CA GLU A 24 19.43 3.10 -5.92
C GLU A 24 19.55 1.62 -5.52
N LEU A 25 18.41 0.92 -5.49
CA LEU A 25 18.37 -0.51 -5.20
C LEU A 25 19.03 -1.31 -6.32
N THR A 26 19.79 -2.32 -5.93
CA THR A 26 20.36 -3.28 -6.87
C THR A 26 19.26 -4.09 -7.56
N LEU A 27 19.56 -4.66 -8.73
CA LEU A 27 18.61 -5.50 -9.45
C LEU A 27 18.14 -6.70 -8.62
N ASP A 28 19.01 -7.26 -7.78
CA ASP A 28 18.66 -8.38 -6.90
C ASP A 28 17.76 -7.93 -5.74
N GLN A 29 18.00 -6.76 -5.14
CA GLN A 29 17.11 -6.16 -4.13
C GLN A 29 15.71 -5.90 -4.70
N LYS A 30 15.62 -5.35 -5.91
CA LYS A 30 14.32 -5.15 -6.60
C LYS A 30 13.60 -6.48 -6.85
N ARG A 31 14.32 -7.54 -7.24
CA ARG A 31 13.76 -8.89 -7.42
C ARG A 31 13.29 -9.49 -6.10
N MET A 32 14.05 -9.30 -5.02
CA MET A 32 13.68 -9.79 -3.68
C MET A 32 12.41 -9.13 -3.18
N LEU A 33 12.31 -7.79 -3.28
CA LEU A 33 11.09 -7.06 -2.93
C LEU A 33 9.90 -7.55 -3.75
N ARG A 34 10.05 -7.67 -5.08
CA ARG A 34 8.97 -8.16 -5.95
C ARG A 34 8.52 -9.57 -5.56
N ARG A 35 9.44 -10.47 -5.19
CA ARG A 35 9.12 -11.83 -4.74
C ARG A 35 8.40 -11.81 -3.39
N ALA A 36 8.84 -10.99 -2.45
CA ALA A 36 8.20 -10.88 -1.14
C ALA A 36 6.76 -10.38 -1.27
N VAL A 37 6.55 -9.32 -2.05
CA VAL A 37 5.21 -8.76 -2.32
C VAL A 37 4.32 -9.76 -3.05
N ALA A 38 4.86 -10.48 -4.04
CA ALA A 38 4.12 -11.55 -4.71
C ALA A 38 3.72 -12.67 -3.72
N GLY A 39 4.58 -12.97 -2.75
CA GLY A 39 4.28 -13.91 -1.66
C GLY A 39 3.13 -13.43 -0.78
N ILE A 40 3.14 -12.15 -0.35
CA ILE A 40 2.04 -11.55 0.41
C ILE A 40 0.73 -11.63 -0.39
N VAL A 41 0.74 -11.23 -1.67
CA VAL A 41 -0.45 -11.30 -2.54
C VAL A 41 -0.98 -12.73 -2.66
N ALA A 42 -0.09 -13.71 -2.88
CA ALA A 42 -0.48 -15.11 -2.97
C ALA A 42 -1.08 -15.61 -1.64
N GLN A 43 -0.48 -15.24 -0.51
CA GLN A 43 -0.97 -15.62 0.81
C GLN A 43 -2.32 -14.97 1.12
N THR A 44 -2.52 -13.69 0.79
CA THR A 44 -3.80 -12.99 0.96
C THR A 44 -4.91 -13.67 0.14
N ARG A 45 -4.61 -14.12 -1.08
CA ARG A 45 -5.57 -14.89 -1.91
C ARG A 45 -6.04 -16.17 -1.23
N THR A 46 -5.22 -16.82 -0.41
CA THR A 46 -5.65 -18.05 0.29
C THR A 46 -6.70 -17.80 1.38
N TYR A 47 -6.78 -16.56 1.89
CA TYR A 47 -7.75 -16.17 2.92
C TYR A 47 -9.05 -15.61 2.37
N LEU A 48 -9.11 -15.30 1.07
CA LEU A 48 -10.21 -14.60 0.45
C LEU A 48 -10.82 -15.39 -0.70
N PRO A 49 -12.15 -15.30 -0.91
CA PRO A 49 -12.79 -15.83 -2.11
C PRO A 49 -12.30 -15.14 -3.39
N ASP A 50 -12.47 -15.81 -4.53
CA ASP A 50 -12.08 -15.31 -5.86
C ASP A 50 -12.79 -14.01 -6.29
N SER A 51 -13.86 -13.62 -5.59
CA SER A 51 -14.57 -12.36 -5.83
C SER A 51 -13.78 -11.12 -5.40
N TYR A 52 -12.71 -11.28 -4.62
CA TYR A 52 -11.84 -10.19 -4.16
C TYR A 52 -10.72 -9.97 -5.17
N ALA A 53 -10.56 -8.75 -5.66
CA ALA A 53 -9.45 -8.38 -6.52
C ALA A 53 -8.26 -7.91 -5.66
N ILE A 54 -7.06 -8.39 -5.97
CA ILE A 54 -5.85 -8.08 -5.19
C ILE A 54 -4.77 -7.58 -6.13
N GLY A 55 -4.20 -6.42 -5.83
CA GLY A 55 -3.15 -5.75 -6.58
C GLY A 55 -1.99 -5.34 -5.67
N SER A 56 -0.85 -5.04 -6.28
CA SER A 56 0.30 -4.50 -5.56
C SER A 56 1.04 -3.48 -6.40
N GLU A 57 1.52 -2.43 -5.76
CA GLU A 57 2.37 -1.40 -6.34
C GLU A 57 3.73 -1.42 -5.65
N LEU A 58 4.79 -1.14 -6.40
CA LEU A 58 6.17 -1.09 -5.92
C LEU A 58 6.69 0.31 -6.21
N SER A 59 7.20 0.98 -5.18
CA SER A 59 7.83 2.29 -5.28
C SER A 59 9.27 2.19 -4.77
N TYR A 60 10.15 2.94 -5.42
CA TYR A 60 11.55 3.04 -5.05
C TYR A 60 11.84 4.53 -4.96
N GLY A 61 12.07 5.03 -3.75
CA GLY A 61 12.27 6.46 -3.53
C GLY A 61 13.31 6.73 -2.46
N SER A 62 13.44 7.98 -2.02
CA SER A 62 14.42 8.36 -1.00
C SER A 62 14.23 7.71 0.36
N ASN A 63 13.02 7.24 0.65
CA ASN A 63 12.70 6.53 1.88
C ASN A 63 13.01 5.03 1.80
N GLY A 64 13.62 4.56 0.69
CA GLY A 64 13.95 3.16 0.48
C GLY A 64 12.91 2.40 -0.34
N PRO A 65 12.97 1.05 -0.33
CA PRO A 65 12.01 0.21 -1.00
C PRO A 65 10.65 0.29 -0.30
N GLU A 66 9.61 0.62 -1.07
CA GLU A 66 8.23 0.62 -0.59
C GLU A 66 7.38 -0.27 -1.49
N ALA A 67 6.47 -1.02 -0.88
CA ALA A 67 5.44 -1.73 -1.59
C ALA A 67 4.08 -1.46 -0.94
N THR A 68 3.05 -1.37 -1.76
CA THR A 68 1.68 -1.28 -1.29
C THR A 68 0.91 -2.47 -1.83
N VAL A 69 0.21 -3.20 -0.98
CA VAL A 69 -0.72 -4.26 -1.38
C VAL A 69 -2.14 -3.78 -1.12
N ALA A 70 -2.99 -3.87 -2.13
CA ALA A 70 -4.38 -3.44 -2.06
C ALA A 70 -5.33 -4.60 -2.34
N VAL A 71 -6.40 -4.69 -1.56
CA VAL A 71 -7.52 -5.62 -1.75
C VAL A 71 -8.77 -4.82 -2.03
N HIS A 72 -9.40 -5.11 -3.15
CA HIS A 72 -10.67 -4.55 -3.56
C HIS A 72 -11.78 -5.60 -3.34
N PRO A 73 -12.57 -5.45 -2.26
CA PRO A 73 -13.68 -6.34 -1.98
C PRO A 73 -14.82 -6.17 -3.01
N PRO A 74 -15.69 -7.18 -3.19
CA PRO A 74 -16.85 -7.07 -4.09
C PRO A 74 -17.89 -6.03 -3.63
N ALA A 75 -17.87 -5.67 -2.34
CA ALA A 75 -18.68 -4.60 -1.76
C ALA A 75 -17.86 -3.84 -0.71
N GLY A 76 -18.09 -2.53 -0.60
CA GLY A 76 -17.33 -1.65 0.29
C GLY A 76 -16.11 -1.01 -0.38
N HIS A 77 -15.27 -0.37 0.43
CA HIS A 77 -14.10 0.36 -0.07
C HIS A 77 -12.85 -0.54 -0.12
N PRO A 78 -11.92 -0.27 -1.06
CA PRO A 78 -10.63 -0.94 -1.07
C PRO A 78 -9.86 -0.71 0.23
N VAL A 79 -9.12 -1.73 0.65
CA VAL A 79 -8.16 -1.65 1.77
C VAL A 79 -6.76 -1.81 1.22
N SER A 80 -5.80 -1.11 1.82
CA SER A 80 -4.40 -1.19 1.42
C SER A 80 -3.50 -1.26 2.65
N ALA A 81 -2.36 -1.92 2.49
CA ALA A 81 -1.29 -1.96 3.46
C ALA A 81 0.02 -1.57 2.79
N GLY A 82 0.70 -0.59 3.38
CA GLY A 82 2.07 -0.21 3.03
C GLY A 82 3.07 -1.15 3.69
N PHE A 83 4.17 -1.42 2.99
CA PHE A 83 5.20 -2.35 3.38
C PHE A 83 6.56 -1.77 2.98
N THR A 84 7.38 -1.41 3.98
CA THR A 84 8.69 -0.76 3.82
C THR A 84 9.75 -1.61 4.51
N PRO A 85 10.30 -2.64 3.85
CA PRO A 85 11.37 -3.46 4.43
C PRO A 85 12.68 -2.71 4.42
N ASP A 86 13.55 -2.99 5.40
CA ASP A 86 14.92 -2.53 5.34
C ASP A 86 15.71 -3.33 4.29
N ILE A 87 16.83 -2.78 3.82
CA ILE A 87 17.67 -3.46 2.82
C ILE A 87 18.20 -4.79 3.38
N ASP A 88 18.58 -4.81 4.66
CA ASP A 88 19.02 -6.02 5.36
C ASP A 88 17.91 -7.09 5.42
N ASP A 89 16.64 -6.71 5.59
CA ASP A 89 15.49 -7.64 5.55
C ASP A 89 15.26 -8.21 4.14
N LEU A 90 15.50 -7.40 3.11
CA LEU A 90 15.43 -7.88 1.73
C LEU A 90 16.54 -8.90 1.43
N GLU A 91 17.75 -8.67 1.94
CA GLU A 91 18.92 -9.53 1.72
C GLU A 91 18.90 -10.82 2.56
N SER A 92 18.48 -10.73 3.81
CA SER A 92 18.26 -11.91 4.67
C SER A 92 17.02 -12.72 4.25
N GLY A 93 16.07 -12.05 3.59
CA GLY A 93 14.81 -12.62 3.13
C GLY A 93 13.74 -12.47 4.20
N LEU A 94 12.68 -11.74 3.85
CA LEU A 94 11.49 -11.59 4.70
C LEU A 94 10.94 -12.94 5.16
N ASP A 95 10.68 -13.10 6.45
CA ASP A 95 10.18 -14.35 6.98
C ASP A 95 8.76 -14.62 6.47
N ASP A 96 8.39 -15.90 6.40
CA ASP A 96 7.06 -16.29 5.93
C ASP A 96 5.98 -15.89 6.95
N ASP A 97 6.34 -15.84 8.25
CA ASP A 97 5.40 -15.43 9.30
C ASP A 97 5.00 -13.96 9.17
N ASP A 98 5.97 -13.06 8.92
CA ASP A 98 5.71 -11.63 8.69
C ASP A 98 4.76 -11.42 7.51
N ARG A 99 5.02 -12.12 6.40
CA ARG A 99 4.17 -12.05 5.20
C ARG A 99 2.77 -12.56 5.48
N ARG A 100 2.63 -13.64 6.25
CA ARG A 100 1.33 -14.20 6.64
C ARG A 100 0.55 -13.26 7.55
N GLU A 101 1.21 -12.62 8.50
CA GLU A 101 0.57 -11.65 9.39
C GLU A 101 -0.01 -10.48 8.58
N VAL A 102 0.80 -9.86 7.73
CA VAL A 102 0.36 -8.78 6.84
C VAL A 102 -0.79 -9.24 5.95
N ALA A 103 -0.65 -10.40 5.31
CA ALA A 103 -1.67 -10.96 4.44
C ALA A 103 -2.99 -11.22 5.18
N ARG A 104 -2.93 -11.72 6.41
CA ARG A 104 -4.09 -12.00 7.26
C ARG A 104 -4.77 -10.72 7.71
N GLY A 105 -3.99 -9.72 8.15
CA GLY A 105 -4.53 -8.41 8.55
C GLY A 105 -5.28 -7.75 7.40
N LEU A 106 -4.66 -7.73 6.22
CA LEU A 106 -5.26 -7.15 5.01
C LEU A 106 -6.55 -7.89 4.59
N ALA A 107 -6.55 -9.22 4.63
CA ALA A 107 -7.74 -10.03 4.34
C ALA A 107 -8.86 -9.79 5.36
N ALA A 108 -8.54 -9.72 6.65
CA ALA A 108 -9.50 -9.44 7.70
C ALA A 108 -10.14 -8.06 7.52
N SER A 109 -9.34 -7.02 7.24
CA SER A 109 -9.84 -5.69 6.93
C SER A 109 -10.75 -5.70 5.70
N ALA A 110 -10.39 -6.39 4.62
CA ALA A 110 -11.22 -6.50 3.42
C ALA A 110 -12.56 -7.19 3.70
N ALA A 111 -12.57 -8.25 4.50
CA ALA A 111 -13.79 -8.94 4.91
C ALA A 111 -14.70 -8.06 5.76
N LEU A 112 -14.12 -7.26 6.66
CA LEU A 112 -14.87 -6.26 7.44
C LEU A 112 -15.52 -5.21 6.55
N GLN A 113 -14.87 -4.80 5.44
CA GLN A 113 -15.48 -3.85 4.49
C GLN A 113 -16.75 -4.41 3.86
N VAL A 114 -16.77 -5.68 3.49
CA VAL A 114 -17.98 -6.33 2.97
C VAL A 114 -19.05 -6.41 4.04
N MET A 115 -18.67 -6.80 5.27
CA MET A 115 -19.62 -6.88 6.38
C MET A 115 -20.29 -5.53 6.68
N ASN A 116 -19.50 -4.45 6.70
CA ASN A 116 -20.01 -3.10 6.89
C ASN A 116 -20.91 -2.68 5.71
N ALA A 117 -20.49 -2.90 4.46
CA ALA A 117 -21.29 -2.53 3.29
C ALA A 117 -22.64 -3.27 3.22
N VAL A 118 -22.67 -4.54 3.62
CA VAL A 118 -23.93 -5.32 3.72
C VAL A 118 -24.78 -4.83 4.89
N GLY A 119 -24.18 -4.54 6.04
CA GLY A 119 -24.88 -4.03 7.24
C GLY A 119 -25.48 -2.63 7.04
N ASP A 120 -24.74 -1.72 6.39
CA ASP A 120 -25.21 -0.39 6.01
C ASP A 120 -26.36 -0.45 5.00
N GLY A 121 -26.37 -1.46 4.12
CA GLY A 121 -27.47 -1.73 3.19
C GLY A 121 -28.78 -2.15 3.86
N VAL A 122 -28.74 -2.63 5.12
CA VAL A 122 -29.93 -2.98 5.92
C VAL A 122 -30.39 -1.81 6.80
N ALA A 123 -29.51 -0.86 7.10
CA ALA A 123 -29.77 0.27 7.98
C ALA A 123 -30.33 1.51 7.25
N GLN A 124 -31.28 1.39 6.32
CA GLN A 124 -31.94 2.59 5.78
C GLN A 124 -33.33 2.40 5.15
N THR A 125 -34.32 1.83 5.85
CA THR A 125 -35.76 2.12 5.54
C THR A 125 -36.72 2.01 6.74
N ALA A 126 -36.29 2.28 7.97
CA ALA A 126 -37.26 2.50 9.05
C ALA A 126 -37.80 3.93 8.94
N ARG A 127 -38.98 4.08 8.31
CA ARG A 127 -39.83 5.29 8.35
C ARG A 127 -40.76 5.23 9.55
#